data_AF-A0A2N2LC18-F1
#
_entry.id   AF-A0A2N2LC18-F1
#
_cell.length_a   1.000
_cell.length_b   1.000
_cell.length_c   1.000
_cell.angle_alpha   90.00
_cell.angle_beta   90.00
_cell.angle_gamma   90.00
#
_symmetry.space_group_name_H-M   'P 1'
#
loop_
_entity.id
_entity.type
_entity.pdbx_description
1 polymer ?
#
loop_
_entity_poly.entity_id
_entity_poly.type
_entity_poly.pdbx_seq_one_letter_code
_entity_poly.pdbx_strand_id
1 'polypeptide(L)'
;MIDKHGETKIRKLMDSSETRVKPFFTYLFEHYGIGSSWIPTLLMMSTRNQDIAAMISAMDCSISTNKRKQNTAKMFDDQQYWKDCFEYSIAPSVTFLRWLIMNPEKLTWPKIKGIEKVYPNSRTQQMRKSLIYPTNHNDREVVQKYALKQIELIREIGNVVKSSNDKAEAWVKFEGYTRLDCLLETKDFVLAIEGKRNEGVSRSISWYPHRNQIVRNLEVIREYAGNKQYAMILMNKDGVDPVKDDDFTMSLPHLDSISIEDLNKHYLGCISWEQACNATGVDFKILPDTRQD
;
A
#
# COMPACT_ATOMS: atom_id res chain seq x y z
N MET A 1 5.02 -1.35 35.06
CA MET A 1 5.18 -0.29 34.04
C MET A 1 6.16 -0.80 33.01
N ILE A 2 5.70 -1.20 31.83
CA ILE A 2 6.60 -1.58 30.73
C ILE A 2 7.07 -0.26 30.10
N ASP A 3 8.39 -0.07 30.05
CA ASP A 3 9.04 1.07 29.38
C ASP A 3 8.57 1.17 27.92
N LYS A 4 8.36 2.40 27.41
CA LYS A 4 8.07 2.68 25.98
C LYS A 4 9.11 2.04 25.03
N HIS A 5 10.35 1.82 25.46
CA HIS A 5 11.35 1.04 24.71
C HIS A 5 10.99 -0.45 24.63
N GLY A 6 10.45 -1.04 25.71
CA GLY A 6 9.95 -2.41 25.73
C GLY A 6 8.74 -2.60 24.81
N GLU A 7 7.78 -1.68 24.82
CA GLU A 7 6.62 -1.72 23.92
C GLU A 7 7.02 -1.60 22.44
N THR A 8 8.00 -0.76 22.12
CA THR A 8 8.50 -0.60 20.74
C THR A 8 9.23 -1.86 20.25
N LYS A 9 9.97 -2.54 21.14
CA LYS A 9 10.66 -3.80 20.83
C LYS A 9 9.66 -4.95 20.62
N ILE A 10 8.61 -5.04 21.45
CA ILE A 10 7.54 -6.04 21.32
C ILE A 10 6.75 -5.83 20.02
N ARG A 11 6.39 -4.58 19.67
CA ARG A 11 5.71 -4.29 18.39
C ARG A 11 6.51 -4.73 17.17
N LYS A 12 7.83 -4.55 17.17
CA LYS A 12 8.70 -5.03 16.07
C LYS A 12 8.75 -6.56 15.97
N LEU A 13 8.59 -7.27 17.08
CA LEU A 13 8.57 -8.74 17.11
C LEU A 13 7.23 -9.31 16.59
N MET A 14 6.14 -8.54 16.59
CA MET A 14 4.80 -8.98 16.21
C MET A 14 4.33 -8.46 14.84
N ASP A 15 5.26 -8.01 14.01
CA ASP A 15 4.99 -7.50 12.66
C ASP A 15 4.18 -8.50 11.82
N SER A 16 2.99 -8.07 11.38
CA SER A 16 2.02 -8.94 10.70
C SER A 16 2.53 -9.51 9.38
N SER A 17 3.38 -8.77 8.66
CA SER A 17 3.97 -9.26 7.42
C SER A 17 4.85 -10.48 7.67
N GLU A 18 5.81 -10.39 8.61
CA GLU A 18 6.72 -11.50 8.91
C GLU A 18 6.07 -12.64 9.70
N THR A 19 5.07 -12.34 10.54
CA THR A 19 4.50 -13.32 11.49
C THR A 19 3.15 -13.92 11.09
N ARG A 20 2.48 -13.35 10.09
CA ARG A 20 1.18 -13.84 9.60
C ARG A 20 1.15 -13.98 8.10
N VAL A 21 1.34 -12.89 7.36
CA VAL A 21 1.20 -12.85 5.90
C VAL A 21 2.18 -13.83 5.25
N LYS A 22 3.49 -13.66 5.47
CA LYS A 22 4.51 -14.51 4.86
C LYS A 22 4.36 -15.98 5.24
N PRO A 23 4.23 -16.37 6.52
CA PRO A 23 4.06 -17.77 6.89
C PRO A 23 2.80 -18.40 6.28
N PHE A 24 1.67 -17.70 6.31
CA PHE A 24 0.41 -18.20 5.75
C PHE A 24 0.52 -18.44 4.24
N PHE A 25 0.94 -17.43 3.47
CA PHE A 25 1.04 -17.60 2.01
C PHE A 25 2.19 -18.52 1.60
N THR A 26 3.31 -18.55 2.34
CA THR A 26 4.39 -19.52 2.12
C THR A 26 3.85 -20.94 2.21
N TYR A 27 3.08 -21.25 3.26
CA TYR A 27 2.44 -22.56 3.40
C TYR A 27 1.56 -22.88 2.19
N LEU A 28 0.73 -21.92 1.74
CA LEU A 28 -0.15 -22.13 0.59
C LEU A 28 0.63 -22.37 -0.70
N PHE A 29 1.70 -21.62 -0.95
CA PHE A 29 2.57 -21.84 -2.11
C PHE A 29 3.24 -23.22 -2.08
N GLU A 30 3.73 -23.64 -0.92
CA GLU A 30 4.46 -24.90 -0.75
C GLU A 30 3.55 -26.14 -0.85
N HIS A 31 2.32 -26.05 -0.36
CA HIS A 31 1.41 -27.22 -0.27
C HIS A 31 0.35 -27.26 -1.36
N TYR A 32 -0.05 -26.10 -1.89
CA TYR A 32 -1.17 -25.99 -2.82
C TYR A 32 -0.81 -25.31 -4.14
N GLY A 33 0.45 -24.88 -4.31
CA GLY A 33 0.97 -24.31 -5.55
C GLY A 33 0.57 -22.85 -5.78
N ILE A 34 0.54 -22.45 -7.05
CA ILE A 34 0.51 -21.03 -7.48
C ILE A 34 -0.90 -20.40 -7.53
N GLY A 35 -1.79 -20.74 -6.61
CA GLY A 35 -3.01 -19.95 -6.39
C GLY A 35 -4.32 -20.59 -6.83
N SER A 36 -4.33 -21.39 -7.89
CA SER A 36 -5.58 -21.87 -8.53
C SER A 36 -6.50 -22.66 -7.58
N SER A 37 -5.95 -23.29 -6.55
CA SER A 37 -6.68 -24.10 -5.56
C SER A 37 -7.12 -23.32 -4.31
N TRP A 38 -6.55 -22.15 -4.03
CA TRP A 38 -6.75 -21.45 -2.76
C TRP A 38 -7.14 -19.97 -2.88
N ILE A 39 -6.81 -19.29 -3.98
CA ILE A 39 -7.25 -17.89 -4.21
C ILE A 39 -8.78 -17.81 -4.30
N PRO A 40 -9.49 -18.68 -5.06
CA PRO A 40 -10.95 -18.65 -5.09
C PRO A 40 -11.55 -18.80 -3.70
N THR A 41 -11.00 -19.67 -2.86
CA THR A 41 -11.43 -19.85 -1.47
C THR A 41 -11.33 -18.56 -0.67
N LEU A 42 -10.21 -17.84 -0.76
CA LEU A 42 -10.04 -16.55 -0.09
C LEU A 42 -11.01 -15.48 -0.62
N LEU A 43 -11.21 -15.42 -1.94
CA LEU A 43 -12.15 -14.48 -2.57
C LEU A 43 -13.59 -14.74 -2.13
N MET A 44 -13.99 -16.00 -2.00
CA MET A 44 -15.34 -16.36 -1.54
C MET A 44 -15.61 -15.99 -0.07
N MET A 45 -14.57 -15.66 0.70
CA MET A 45 -14.71 -15.17 2.08
C MET A 45 -14.92 -13.66 2.18
N SER A 46 -14.90 -12.95 1.05
CA SER A 46 -15.05 -11.50 1.00
C SER A 46 -16.33 -11.06 1.70
N THR A 47 -16.20 -10.10 2.62
CA THR A 47 -17.30 -9.57 3.41
C THR A 47 -17.96 -8.35 2.75
N ARG A 48 -17.37 -7.83 1.67
CA ARG A 48 -17.91 -6.76 0.83
C ARG A 48 -17.76 -7.10 -0.65
N ASN A 49 -18.61 -6.49 -1.48
CA ASN A 49 -18.51 -6.53 -2.95
C ASN A 49 -18.33 -7.96 -3.51
N GLN A 50 -19.20 -8.86 -3.05
CA GLN A 50 -19.12 -10.30 -3.34
C GLN A 50 -19.29 -10.62 -4.83
N ASP A 51 -19.95 -9.74 -5.59
CA ASP A 51 -20.06 -9.80 -7.04
C ASP A 51 -18.69 -9.64 -7.72
N ILE A 52 -17.88 -8.66 -7.28
CA ILE A 52 -16.50 -8.48 -7.77
C ILE A 52 -15.63 -9.65 -7.34
N ALA A 53 -15.73 -10.09 -6.08
CA ALA A 53 -14.99 -11.24 -5.59
C ALA A 53 -15.31 -12.52 -6.37
N ALA A 54 -16.60 -12.78 -6.64
CA ALA A 54 -17.06 -13.93 -7.42
C ALA A 54 -16.56 -13.85 -8.87
N MET A 55 -16.65 -12.67 -9.49
CA MET A 55 -16.14 -12.44 -10.84
C MET A 55 -14.64 -12.73 -10.95
N ILE A 56 -13.82 -12.24 -10.01
CA ILE A 56 -12.37 -12.53 -9.97
C ILE A 56 -12.12 -14.01 -9.68
N SER A 57 -12.90 -14.64 -8.80
CA SER A 57 -12.71 -16.06 -8.43
C SER A 57 -12.94 -17.03 -9.58
N ALA A 58 -13.74 -16.62 -10.58
CA ALA A 58 -13.99 -17.38 -11.79
C ALA A 58 -12.90 -17.21 -12.87
N MET A 59 -11.93 -16.30 -12.67
CA MET A 59 -10.81 -16.10 -13.59
C MET A 59 -9.67 -17.10 -13.35
N ASP A 60 -8.67 -17.09 -14.23
CA ASP A 60 -7.44 -17.85 -14.00
C ASP A 60 -6.69 -17.28 -12.78
N CYS A 61 -6.76 -18.02 -11.68
CA CYS A 61 -6.12 -17.71 -10.41
C CYS A 61 -4.66 -18.19 -10.34
N SER A 62 -4.05 -18.58 -11.46
CA SER A 62 -2.65 -18.96 -11.52
C SER A 62 -1.75 -17.72 -11.46
N ILE A 63 -1.00 -17.58 -10.36
CA ILE A 63 -0.09 -16.46 -10.13
C ILE A 63 1.03 -16.49 -11.16
N SER A 64 1.29 -15.36 -11.79
CA SER A 64 2.35 -15.21 -12.76
C SER A 64 3.72 -15.37 -12.10
N THR A 65 4.53 -16.29 -12.63
CA THR A 65 5.92 -16.52 -12.23
C THR A 65 6.92 -15.71 -13.04
N ASN A 66 6.45 -14.91 -14.00
CA ASN A 66 7.33 -14.01 -14.75
C ASN A 66 7.98 -13.05 -13.76
N LYS A 67 9.32 -12.92 -13.83
CA LYS A 67 10.09 -12.01 -12.99
C LYS A 67 9.40 -10.65 -12.96
N ARG A 68 8.79 -10.31 -11.82
CA ARG A 68 8.35 -8.94 -11.59
C ARG A 68 9.59 -8.09 -11.68
N LYS A 69 9.56 -7.02 -12.47
CA LYS A 69 10.70 -6.09 -12.64
C LYS A 69 10.94 -5.28 -11.36
N GLN A 70 11.14 -5.94 -10.22
CA GLN A 70 11.78 -5.31 -9.08
C GLN A 70 13.27 -5.27 -9.37
N ASN A 71 13.81 -4.08 -9.65
CA ASN A 71 15.24 -3.83 -9.86
C ASN A 71 16.12 -4.04 -8.61
N THR A 72 15.73 -4.92 -7.68
CA THR A 72 16.61 -5.38 -6.61
C THR A 72 17.44 -6.54 -7.13
N ALA A 73 18.54 -6.18 -7.80
CA ALA A 73 19.56 -7.09 -8.26
C ALA A 73 20.04 -8.01 -7.12
N LYS A 74 19.64 -9.27 -7.18
CA LYS A 74 20.44 -10.46 -6.87
C LYS A 74 19.81 -11.61 -7.66
N MET A 75 20.61 -12.31 -8.47
CA MET A 75 20.18 -13.53 -9.13
C MET A 75 19.75 -14.52 -8.04
N PHE A 76 18.45 -14.78 -7.95
CA PHE A 76 17.91 -15.85 -7.14
C PHE A 76 17.64 -17.05 -8.04
N ASP A 77 17.92 -18.21 -7.47
CA ASP A 77 17.66 -19.56 -7.97
C ASP A 77 16.23 -19.69 -8.53
N ASP A 78 16.08 -20.43 -9.63
CA ASP A 78 14.84 -20.54 -10.42
C ASP A 78 13.67 -21.22 -9.66
N GLN A 79 13.85 -21.55 -8.38
CA GLN A 79 12.93 -22.40 -7.63
C GLN A 79 11.96 -21.67 -6.69
N GLN A 80 11.99 -20.33 -6.55
CA GLN A 80 11.08 -19.67 -5.59
C GLN A 80 10.64 -18.23 -5.93
N TYR A 81 10.12 -18.05 -7.15
CA TYR A 81 9.61 -16.78 -7.69
C TYR A 81 8.47 -16.11 -6.89
N TRP A 82 7.73 -16.87 -6.07
CA TRP A 82 6.62 -16.31 -5.31
C TRP A 82 7.05 -15.41 -4.14
N LYS A 83 8.33 -15.44 -3.73
CA LYS A 83 8.84 -14.53 -2.68
C LYS A 83 8.73 -13.05 -3.08
N ASP A 84 8.69 -12.76 -4.37
CA ASP A 84 8.47 -11.42 -4.92
C ASP A 84 7.02 -10.92 -4.74
N CYS A 85 6.13 -11.75 -4.20
CA CYS A 85 4.79 -11.33 -3.81
C CYS A 85 4.79 -10.51 -2.53
N PHE A 86 5.77 -10.69 -1.65
CA PHE A 86 5.76 -10.04 -0.34
C PHE A 86 6.40 -8.67 -0.36
N GLU A 87 5.90 -7.81 0.53
CA GLU A 87 6.51 -6.50 0.80
C GLU A 87 6.66 -5.65 -0.46
N TYR A 88 5.70 -5.81 -1.38
CA TYR A 88 5.75 -5.26 -2.71
C TYR A 88 5.62 -3.73 -2.64
N SER A 89 6.58 -3.04 -3.25
CA SER A 89 6.66 -1.59 -3.17
C SER A 89 6.10 -0.93 -4.42
N ILE A 90 5.01 -0.18 -4.27
CA ILE A 90 4.36 0.58 -5.35
C ILE A 90 4.50 2.07 -5.09
N ALA A 91 4.79 2.83 -6.14
CA ALA A 91 4.83 4.27 -6.09
C ALA A 91 3.46 4.86 -5.66
N PRO A 92 3.45 6.04 -5.01
CA PRO A 92 2.21 6.74 -4.72
C PRO A 92 1.46 7.16 -6.00
N SER A 93 0.15 7.40 -5.87
CA SER A 93 -0.68 7.85 -6.98
C SER A 93 -0.19 9.18 -7.53
N VAL A 94 0.08 9.22 -8.84
CA VAL A 94 0.48 10.45 -9.54
C VAL A 94 -0.64 11.48 -9.48
N THR A 95 -1.88 11.04 -9.63
CA THR A 95 -3.06 11.91 -9.61
C THR A 95 -3.25 12.55 -8.23
N PHE A 96 -3.09 11.77 -7.16
CA PHE A 96 -3.15 12.31 -5.80
C PHE A 96 -2.02 13.30 -5.50
N LEU A 97 -0.77 12.96 -5.87
CA LEU A 97 0.36 13.88 -5.68
C LEU A 97 0.18 15.19 -6.45
N ARG A 98 -0.34 15.12 -7.69
CA ARG A 98 -0.71 16.29 -8.49
C ARG A 98 -1.74 17.15 -7.77
N TRP A 99 -2.78 16.54 -7.21
CA TRP A 99 -3.78 17.27 -6.43
C TRP A 99 -3.18 17.95 -5.21
N LEU A 100 -2.29 17.30 -4.46
CA LEU A 100 -1.61 17.90 -3.31
C LEU A 100 -0.79 19.14 -3.68
N ILE A 101 -0.11 19.11 -4.84
CA ILE A 101 0.63 20.25 -5.36
C ILE A 101 -0.31 21.40 -5.72
N MET A 102 -1.46 21.09 -6.32
CA MET A 102 -2.45 22.09 -6.73
C MET A 102 -3.26 22.66 -5.57
N ASN A 103 -3.33 21.97 -4.44
CA ASN A 103 -4.08 22.36 -3.25
C ASN A 103 -3.16 22.44 -2.00
N PRO A 104 -2.11 23.29 -2.03
CA PRO A 104 -1.11 23.30 -0.97
C PRO A 104 -1.64 23.74 0.40
N GLU A 105 -2.80 24.41 0.45
CA GLU A 105 -3.52 24.73 1.68
C GLU A 105 -4.13 23.51 2.39
N LYS A 106 -4.23 22.37 1.68
CA LYS A 106 -4.66 21.09 2.26
C LYS A 106 -3.49 20.29 2.83
N LEU A 107 -2.25 20.70 2.57
CA LEU A 107 -1.06 20.07 3.11
C LEU A 107 -0.82 20.48 4.56
N THR A 108 -0.38 19.52 5.37
CA THR A 108 0.14 19.77 6.71
C THR A 108 1.65 19.69 6.73
N TRP A 109 2.32 20.58 7.45
CA TRP A 109 3.76 20.44 7.67
C TRP A 109 4.05 19.29 8.65
N PRO A 110 4.85 18.27 8.28
CA PRO A 110 5.13 17.13 9.15
C PRO A 110 5.79 17.54 10.46
N LYS A 111 5.42 16.88 11.55
CA LYS A 111 6.02 17.08 12.88
C LYS A 111 6.67 15.81 13.40
N ILE A 112 7.83 15.93 14.06
CA ILE A 112 8.53 14.86 14.77
C ILE A 112 8.58 15.24 16.24
N LYS A 113 7.97 14.43 17.11
CA LYS A 113 7.84 14.73 18.55
C LYS A 113 7.27 16.14 18.83
N GLY A 114 6.27 16.54 18.04
CA GLY A 114 5.60 17.85 18.14
C GLY A 114 6.33 19.03 17.47
N ILE A 115 7.58 18.83 17.03
CA ILE A 115 8.40 19.87 16.40
C ILE A 115 8.30 19.74 14.89
N GLU A 116 8.16 20.86 14.16
CA GLU A 116 8.17 20.85 12.71
C GLU A 116 9.43 20.18 12.16
N LYS A 117 9.23 19.29 11.19
CA LYS A 117 10.31 18.58 10.54
C LYS A 117 11.15 19.56 9.73
N VAL A 118 12.45 19.59 10.01
CA VAL A 118 13.46 20.28 9.20
C VAL A 118 14.06 19.29 8.21
N TYR A 119 14.10 19.65 6.94
CA TYR A 119 14.70 18.85 5.89
C TYR A 119 16.18 19.22 5.72
N PRO A 120 17.11 18.24 5.77
CA PRO A 120 18.55 18.53 5.65
C PRO A 120 18.97 19.20 4.34
N ASN A 121 18.20 18.97 3.27
CA ASN A 121 18.43 19.62 1.98
C ASN A 121 17.74 20.99 1.95
N SER A 122 18.53 22.06 1.89
CA SER A 122 18.05 23.45 1.89
C SER A 122 17.11 23.75 0.74
N ARG A 123 17.40 23.23 -0.47
CA ARG A 123 16.51 23.38 -1.64
C ARG A 123 15.17 22.70 -1.41
N THR A 124 15.14 21.46 -0.91
CA THR A 124 13.90 20.76 -0.56
C THR A 124 13.09 21.53 0.49
N GLN A 125 13.77 22.03 1.53
CA GLN A 125 13.15 22.83 2.58
C GLN A 125 12.54 24.12 2.00
N GLN A 126 13.27 24.84 1.16
CA GLN A 126 12.84 26.07 0.52
C GLN A 126 11.66 25.82 -0.43
N MET A 127 11.77 24.85 -1.34
CA MET A 127 10.70 24.53 -2.30
C MET A 127 9.40 24.17 -1.60
N ARG A 128 9.46 23.37 -0.52
CA ARG A 128 8.27 23.04 0.27
C ARG A 128 7.70 24.23 1.02
N LYS A 129 8.56 25.10 1.59
CA LYS A 129 8.11 26.34 2.21
C LYS A 129 7.47 27.27 1.19
N SER A 130 8.06 27.48 0.02
CA SER A 130 7.51 28.31 -1.05
C SER A 130 6.19 27.76 -1.59
N LEU A 131 5.98 26.45 -1.57
CA LEU A 131 4.69 25.85 -1.93
C LEU A 131 3.61 26.15 -0.87
N ILE A 132 3.90 25.85 0.40
CA ILE A 132 2.90 25.84 1.49
C ILE A 132 2.74 27.23 2.12
N TYR A 133 3.85 27.88 2.42
CA TYR A 133 3.97 29.19 3.07
C TYR A 133 4.68 30.20 2.13
N PRO A 134 4.10 30.55 0.98
CA PRO A 134 4.74 31.45 0.03
C PRO A 134 4.91 32.85 0.64
N THR A 135 6.06 33.47 0.36
CA THR A 135 6.32 34.88 0.69
C THR A 135 5.52 35.84 -0.20
N ASN A 136 5.20 35.43 -1.43
CA ASN A 136 4.27 36.10 -2.34
C ASN A 136 3.61 35.08 -3.29
N HIS A 137 2.51 35.47 -3.97
CA HIS A 137 1.76 34.55 -4.84
C HIS A 137 2.58 33.97 -6.01
N ASN A 138 3.51 34.75 -6.59
CA ASN A 138 4.31 34.29 -7.73
C ASN A 138 5.24 33.14 -7.35
N ASP A 139 5.78 33.12 -6.13
CA ASP A 139 6.66 32.04 -5.66
C ASP A 139 5.94 30.69 -5.68
N ARG A 140 4.68 30.66 -5.25
CA ARG A 140 3.87 29.43 -5.24
C ARG A 140 3.63 28.92 -6.65
N GLU A 141 3.23 29.78 -7.57
CA GLU A 141 2.91 29.38 -8.95
C GLU A 141 4.13 28.79 -9.67
N VAL A 142 5.30 29.42 -9.52
CA VAL A 142 6.57 28.93 -10.10
C VAL A 142 6.92 27.55 -9.54
N VAL A 143 6.81 27.37 -8.21
CA VAL A 143 7.11 26.11 -7.54
C VAL A 143 6.10 25.03 -7.91
N GLN A 144 4.82 25.35 -8.04
CA GLN A 144 3.79 24.41 -8.50
C GLN A 144 4.08 23.91 -9.91
N LYS A 145 4.35 24.82 -10.87
CA LYS A 145 4.70 24.43 -12.26
C LYS A 145 5.92 23.52 -12.29
N TYR A 146 6.94 23.83 -11.50
CA TYR A 146 8.14 23.00 -11.40
C TYR A 146 7.82 21.62 -10.79
N ALA A 147 6.99 21.56 -9.75
CA ALA A 147 6.58 20.31 -9.10
C ALA A 147 5.82 19.39 -10.04
N LEU A 148 4.85 19.95 -10.78
CA LEU A 148 4.07 19.20 -11.76
C LEU A 148 4.97 18.59 -12.83
N LYS A 149 5.90 19.37 -13.38
CA LYS A 149 6.88 18.85 -14.36
C LYS A 149 7.70 17.69 -13.79
N GLN A 150 8.12 17.75 -12.53
CA GLN A 150 8.87 16.67 -11.91
C GLN A 150 8.03 15.39 -11.73
N ILE A 151 6.76 15.51 -11.35
CA ILE A 151 5.88 14.33 -11.22
C ILE A 151 5.65 13.66 -12.57
N GLU A 152 5.44 14.43 -13.63
CA GLU A 152 5.24 13.89 -14.98
C GLU A 152 6.49 13.13 -15.45
N LEU A 153 7.68 13.69 -15.23
CA LEU A 153 8.95 12.99 -15.52
C LEU A 153 9.08 11.68 -14.72
N ILE A 154 8.71 11.70 -13.43
CA ILE A 154 8.71 10.51 -12.58
C ILE A 154 7.75 9.44 -13.12
N ARG A 155 6.56 9.83 -13.62
CA ARG A 155 5.59 8.92 -14.24
C ARG A 155 6.16 8.29 -15.51
N GLU A 156 6.75 9.09 -16.40
CA GLU A 156 7.26 8.63 -17.70
C GLU A 156 8.46 7.69 -17.58
N ILE A 157 9.36 7.94 -16.62
CA ILE A 157 10.56 7.12 -16.41
C ILE A 157 10.22 5.77 -15.73
N GLY A 158 9.00 5.60 -15.20
CA GLY A 158 8.51 4.37 -14.60
C GLY A 158 9.26 3.92 -13.32
N ASN A 159 10.16 4.77 -12.81
CA ASN A 159 11.00 4.48 -11.65
C ASN A 159 10.88 5.64 -10.66
N VAL A 160 9.96 5.53 -9.70
CA VAL A 160 9.82 6.57 -8.68
C VAL A 160 10.97 6.47 -7.67
N VAL A 161 12.22 6.78 -8.02
CA VAL A 161 13.19 7.23 -7.01
C VAL A 161 13.39 6.24 -5.83
N LYS A 162 13.72 4.97 -6.09
CA LYS A 162 14.25 4.09 -5.02
C LYS A 162 15.64 4.55 -4.55
N SER A 163 16.39 5.25 -5.40
CA SER A 163 17.77 5.64 -5.08
C SER A 163 18.38 6.71 -6.01
N SER A 164 17.64 7.74 -6.45
CA SER A 164 18.36 8.84 -7.10
C SER A 164 19.20 9.55 -6.03
N ASN A 165 20.53 9.47 -6.18
CA ASN A 165 21.47 10.33 -5.44
C ASN A 165 21.19 11.82 -5.74
N ASP A 166 20.40 12.11 -6.78
CA ASP A 166 19.79 13.39 -7.04
C ASP A 166 18.64 13.70 -6.07
N LYS A 167 19.05 14.19 -4.90
CA LYS A 167 18.19 14.75 -3.85
C LYS A 167 17.25 15.87 -4.34
N ALA A 168 17.46 16.39 -5.55
CA ALA A 168 16.65 17.43 -6.19
C ALA A 168 15.26 16.95 -6.68
N GLU A 169 15.02 15.63 -6.80
CA GLU A 169 13.72 15.06 -7.23
C GLU A 169 12.86 14.57 -6.05
N ALA A 170 13.46 14.44 -4.86
CA ALA A 170 12.77 13.92 -3.68
C ALA A 170 11.83 14.93 -3.00
N TRP A 171 11.83 16.20 -3.42
CA TRP A 171 11.09 17.25 -2.71
C TRP A 171 9.57 17.19 -2.97
N VAL A 172 9.13 16.71 -4.14
CA VAL A 172 7.71 16.50 -4.47
C VAL A 172 7.09 15.26 -3.82
N LYS A 173 7.87 14.50 -3.03
CA LYS A 173 7.39 13.33 -2.28
C LYS A 173 6.55 13.76 -1.07
N PHE A 174 5.27 14.07 -1.31
CA PHE A 174 4.27 14.31 -0.28
C PHE A 174 3.58 13.01 0.19
N GLU A 175 3.81 11.91 -0.52
CA GLU A 175 3.42 10.57 -0.11
C GLU A 175 4.62 9.62 -0.30
N GLY A 176 4.77 8.66 0.61
CA GLY A 176 5.78 7.62 0.51
C GLY A 176 5.33 6.49 -0.40
N TYR A 177 6.25 5.57 -0.71
CA TYR A 177 5.85 4.32 -1.33
C TYR A 177 4.87 3.56 -0.47
N THR A 178 3.85 3.01 -1.12
CA THR A 178 3.05 1.96 -0.53
C THR A 178 3.88 0.68 -0.50
N ARG A 179 3.84 -0.01 0.63
CA ARG A 179 4.45 -1.33 0.81
C ARG A 179 3.30 -2.27 1.16
N LEU A 180 2.93 -3.12 0.21
CA LEU A 180 1.86 -4.10 0.36
C LEU A 180 2.45 -5.37 0.97
N ASP A 181 1.78 -5.92 1.98
CA ASP A 181 2.30 -7.11 2.66
C ASP A 181 2.37 -8.31 1.71
N CYS A 182 1.35 -8.49 0.87
CA CYS A 182 1.37 -9.45 -0.24
C CYS A 182 0.62 -8.92 -1.47
N LEU A 183 1.20 -9.09 -2.65
CA LEU A 183 0.61 -8.76 -3.94
C LEU A 183 0.59 -10.01 -4.82
N LEU A 184 -0.58 -10.50 -5.16
CA LEU A 184 -0.80 -11.65 -6.04
C LEU A 184 -1.20 -11.11 -7.41
N GLU A 185 -0.53 -11.55 -8.46
CA GLU A 185 -0.76 -11.05 -9.82
C GLU A 185 -0.90 -12.23 -10.74
N THR A 186 -1.99 -12.28 -11.49
CA THR A 186 -2.22 -13.26 -12.55
C THR A 186 -2.15 -12.56 -13.90
N LYS A 187 -2.51 -13.28 -14.96
CA LYS A 187 -2.70 -12.67 -16.28
C LYS A 187 -3.83 -11.63 -16.26
N ASP A 188 -4.90 -11.91 -15.52
CA ASP A 188 -6.18 -11.21 -15.65
C ASP A 188 -6.45 -10.23 -14.50
N PHE A 189 -5.84 -10.45 -13.32
CA PHE A 189 -6.08 -9.60 -12.16
C PHE A 189 -4.85 -9.37 -11.25
N VAL A 190 -4.98 -8.38 -10.38
CA VAL A 190 -4.06 -8.07 -9.28
C VAL A 190 -4.85 -8.08 -7.96
N LEU A 191 -4.50 -8.98 -7.05
CA LEU A 191 -5.10 -9.08 -5.72
C LEU A 191 -4.06 -8.70 -4.66
N ALA A 192 -4.29 -7.63 -3.93
CA ALA A 192 -3.45 -7.28 -2.79
C ALA A 192 -4.05 -7.75 -1.47
N ILE A 193 -3.17 -8.14 -0.57
CA ILE A 193 -3.49 -8.54 0.79
C ILE A 193 -2.72 -7.63 1.73
N GLU A 194 -3.44 -6.97 2.62
CA GLU A 194 -2.85 -6.25 3.73
C GLU A 194 -3.09 -7.04 5.01
N GLY A 195 -2.01 -7.36 5.72
CA GLY A 195 -2.06 -8.01 7.01
C GLY A 195 -2.00 -7.01 8.15
N LYS A 196 -2.89 -7.16 9.12
CA LYS A 196 -2.83 -6.48 10.41
C LYS A 196 -2.95 -7.49 11.54
N ARG A 197 -2.41 -7.17 12.70
CA ARG A 197 -2.56 -8.02 13.89
C ARG A 197 -3.05 -7.21 15.07
N ASN A 198 -2.13 -6.42 15.64
CA ASN A 198 -2.42 -5.52 16.76
C ASN A 198 -2.33 -4.06 16.32
N GLU A 199 -1.68 -3.78 15.19
CA GLU A 199 -1.66 -2.46 14.59
C GLU A 199 -3.01 -2.17 13.94
N GLY A 200 -3.57 -0.99 14.24
CA GLY A 200 -4.67 -0.46 13.47
C GLY A 200 -4.22 -0.04 12.07
N VAL A 201 -5.18 0.12 11.18
CA VAL A 201 -4.97 0.76 9.86
C VAL A 201 -4.56 2.22 10.07
N SER A 202 -3.46 2.66 9.44
CA SER A 202 -3.10 4.08 9.50
C SER A 202 -4.16 4.93 8.83
N ARG A 203 -4.66 5.94 9.53
CA ARG A 203 -5.71 6.86 9.03
C ARG A 203 -5.14 8.08 8.30
N SER A 204 -3.82 8.23 8.26
CA SER A 204 -3.17 9.45 7.77
C SER A 204 -1.79 9.21 7.17
N ILE A 205 -1.33 10.20 6.41
CA ILE A 205 0.10 10.42 6.13
C ILE A 205 0.52 11.77 6.70
N SER A 206 1.81 11.99 6.93
CA SER A 206 2.30 13.22 7.59
C SER A 206 1.96 14.52 6.85
N TRP A 207 1.70 14.45 5.55
CA TRP A 207 1.39 15.60 4.70
C TRP A 207 -0.12 15.79 4.47
N TYR A 208 -0.94 14.75 4.66
CA TYR A 208 -2.39 14.79 4.48
C TYR A 208 -3.06 13.91 5.56
N PRO A 209 -3.74 14.53 6.55
CA PRO A 209 -4.21 13.83 7.74
C PRO A 209 -5.38 12.87 7.48
N HIS A 210 -5.97 12.91 6.29
CA HIS A 210 -7.13 12.11 5.91
C HIS A 210 -6.81 10.97 4.95
N ARG A 211 -5.53 10.64 4.76
CA ARG A 211 -5.09 9.56 3.85
C ARG A 211 -5.11 8.20 4.53
N ASN A 212 -6.23 7.48 4.44
CA ASN A 212 -6.36 6.12 4.96
C ASN A 212 -5.45 5.14 4.18
N GLN A 213 -4.75 4.26 4.89
CA GLN A 213 -3.81 3.31 4.32
C GLN A 213 -4.46 2.31 3.37
N ILE A 214 -5.64 1.76 3.68
CA ILE A 214 -6.30 0.80 2.80
C ILE A 214 -6.75 1.47 1.52
N VAL A 215 -7.37 2.66 1.63
CA VAL A 215 -7.82 3.43 0.46
C VAL A 215 -6.64 3.83 -0.42
N ARG A 216 -5.54 4.31 0.17
CA ARG A 216 -4.30 4.61 -0.55
C ARG A 216 -3.76 3.37 -1.25
N ASN A 217 -3.70 2.24 -0.56
CA ASN A 217 -3.19 0.99 -1.12
C ASN A 217 -4.04 0.58 -2.33
N LEU A 218 -5.36 0.61 -2.20
CA LEU A 218 -6.28 0.27 -3.27
C LEU A 218 -6.15 1.19 -4.49
N GLU A 219 -5.99 2.50 -4.27
CA GLU A 219 -5.76 3.45 -5.36
C GLU A 219 -4.47 3.16 -6.13
N VAL A 220 -3.36 2.89 -5.44
CA VAL A 220 -2.09 2.59 -6.14
C VAL A 220 -2.14 1.24 -6.85
N ILE A 221 -2.94 0.29 -6.34
CA ILE A 221 -3.16 -1.00 -7.02
C ILE A 221 -3.96 -0.80 -8.30
N ARG A 222 -4.99 0.06 -8.30
CA ARG A 222 -5.73 0.43 -9.53
C ARG A 222 -4.78 0.95 -10.61
N GLU A 223 -3.91 1.90 -10.26
CA GLU A 223 -2.94 2.45 -11.22
C GLU A 223 -1.94 1.39 -11.68
N TYR A 224 -1.49 0.51 -10.79
CA TYR A 224 -0.57 -0.58 -11.09
C TYR A 224 -1.18 -1.66 -12.01
N ALA A 225 -2.44 -2.02 -11.78
CA ALA A 225 -3.13 -3.07 -12.51
C ALA A 225 -3.36 -2.72 -13.98
N GLY A 226 -3.43 -1.43 -14.32
CA GLY A 226 -3.68 -0.97 -15.68
C GLY A 226 -5.02 -1.48 -16.19
N ASN A 227 -4.99 -2.40 -17.16
CA ASN A 227 -6.19 -3.00 -17.75
C ASN A 227 -6.66 -4.29 -17.06
N LYS A 228 -5.91 -4.80 -16.07
CA LYS A 228 -6.29 -5.98 -15.31
C LYS A 228 -7.40 -5.63 -14.32
N GLN A 229 -8.21 -6.62 -13.93
CA GLN A 229 -9.03 -6.48 -12.73
C GLN A 229 -8.13 -6.28 -11.51
N TYR A 230 -8.66 -5.68 -10.46
CA TYR A 230 -7.91 -5.56 -9.22
C TYR A 230 -8.83 -5.67 -8.02
N ALA A 231 -8.25 -6.03 -6.88
CA ALA A 231 -8.98 -6.08 -5.62
C ALA A 231 -8.02 -6.03 -4.44
N MET A 232 -8.57 -5.75 -3.27
CA MET A 232 -7.84 -5.78 -2.01
C MET A 232 -8.65 -6.45 -0.90
N ILE A 233 -8.01 -7.33 -0.15
CA ILE A 233 -8.55 -7.92 1.09
C ILE A 233 -7.70 -7.45 2.27
N LEU A 234 -8.36 -7.04 3.35
CA LEU A 234 -7.71 -6.82 4.64
C LEU A 234 -7.80 -8.09 5.48
N MET A 235 -6.67 -8.60 5.95
CA MET A 235 -6.61 -9.72 6.89
C MET A 235 -6.21 -9.21 8.27
N ASN A 236 -7.02 -9.45 9.30
CA ASN A 236 -6.72 -9.01 10.64
C ASN A 236 -6.98 -10.09 11.71
N LYS A 237 -6.90 -9.73 12.99
CA LYS A 237 -7.03 -10.70 14.09
C LYS A 237 -8.44 -11.28 14.21
N ASP A 238 -9.47 -10.46 14.07
CA ASP A 238 -10.85 -10.76 14.50
C ASP A 238 -11.90 -10.67 13.37
N GLY A 239 -11.48 -10.28 12.16
CA GLY A 239 -12.35 -10.11 11.00
C GLY A 239 -13.19 -8.84 11.04
N VAL A 240 -12.97 -7.95 12.04
CA VAL A 240 -13.71 -6.70 12.16
C VAL A 240 -13.15 -5.70 11.16
N ASP A 241 -13.97 -5.27 10.20
CA ASP A 241 -13.57 -4.29 9.19
C ASP A 241 -13.46 -2.88 9.79
N PRO A 242 -12.26 -2.27 9.84
CA PRO A 242 -12.08 -0.92 10.35
C PRO A 242 -12.33 0.17 9.29
N VAL A 243 -12.51 -0.19 8.03
CA VAL A 243 -12.62 0.74 6.90
C VAL A 243 -14.09 1.12 6.67
N LYS A 244 -14.37 2.43 6.68
CA LYS A 244 -15.71 2.99 6.48
C LYS A 244 -15.81 3.69 5.14
N ASP A 245 -17.02 3.89 4.64
CA ASP A 245 -17.21 4.62 3.37
C ASP A 245 -16.69 6.06 3.44
N ASP A 246 -16.83 6.73 4.59
CA ASP A 246 -16.25 8.06 4.80
C ASP A 246 -14.72 8.09 4.64
N ASP A 247 -14.01 6.98 4.92
CA ASP A 247 -12.57 6.91 4.71
C ASP A 247 -12.23 7.09 3.22
N PHE A 248 -13.07 6.58 2.30
CA PHE A 248 -12.88 6.74 0.87
C PHE A 248 -13.03 8.19 0.44
N THR A 249 -14.15 8.81 0.82
CA THR A 249 -14.44 10.22 0.46
C THR A 249 -13.36 11.17 0.99
N MET A 250 -12.89 10.95 2.23
CA MET A 250 -11.86 11.81 2.82
C MET A 250 -10.45 11.56 2.25
N SER A 251 -10.14 10.32 1.86
CA SER A 251 -8.81 9.93 1.35
C SER A 251 -8.57 10.28 -0.12
N LEU A 252 -9.63 10.51 -0.89
CA LEU A 252 -9.59 10.67 -2.35
C LEU A 252 -10.16 12.02 -2.80
N PRO A 253 -9.69 13.15 -2.25
CA PRO A 253 -10.27 14.47 -2.56
C PRO A 253 -10.05 14.92 -4.01
N HIS A 254 -9.24 14.18 -4.77
CA HIS A 254 -8.93 14.42 -6.17
C HIS A 254 -9.78 13.62 -7.15
N LEU A 255 -10.64 12.73 -6.65
CA LEU A 255 -11.57 11.94 -7.44
C LEU A 255 -13.00 12.47 -7.27
N ASP A 256 -13.82 12.31 -8.31
CA ASP A 256 -15.25 12.54 -8.21
C ASP A 256 -15.96 11.38 -7.48
N SER A 257 -17.23 11.60 -7.11
CA SER A 257 -18.01 10.61 -6.35
C SER A 257 -18.18 9.28 -7.10
N ILE A 258 -18.29 9.32 -8.43
CA ILE A 258 -18.45 8.12 -9.26
C ILE A 258 -17.16 7.28 -9.21
N SER A 259 -16.00 7.93 -9.37
CA SER A 259 -14.68 7.30 -9.30
C SER A 259 -14.37 6.76 -7.91
N ILE A 260 -14.87 7.42 -6.86
CA ILE A 260 -14.76 6.95 -5.47
C ILE A 260 -15.61 5.70 -5.25
N GLU A 261 -16.87 5.73 -5.70
CA GLU A 261 -17.77 4.58 -5.60
C GLU A 261 -17.23 3.38 -6.38
N ASP A 262 -16.72 3.61 -7.59
CA ASP A 262 -16.04 2.60 -8.41
C ASP A 262 -14.86 1.99 -7.66
N LEU A 263 -13.94 2.81 -7.14
CA LEU A 263 -12.79 2.29 -6.37
C LEU A 263 -13.24 1.48 -5.14
N ASN A 264 -14.29 1.91 -4.43
CA ASN A 264 -14.81 1.22 -3.24
C ASN A 264 -15.29 -0.21 -3.55
N LYS A 265 -15.80 -0.47 -4.76
CA LYS A 265 -16.22 -1.83 -5.19
C LYS A 265 -15.07 -2.84 -5.19
N HIS A 266 -13.83 -2.37 -5.32
CA HIS A 266 -12.64 -3.24 -5.37
C HIS A 266 -12.01 -3.50 -3.98
N TYR A 267 -12.57 -2.93 -2.91
CA TYR A 267 -12.26 -3.36 -1.54
C TYR A 267 -13.19 -4.51 -1.15
N LEU A 268 -12.64 -5.69 -0.95
CA LEU A 268 -13.43 -6.91 -0.70
C LEU A 268 -13.75 -7.15 0.78
N GLY A 269 -13.40 -6.18 1.63
CA GLY A 269 -13.66 -6.20 3.05
C GLY A 269 -12.53 -6.87 3.85
N CYS A 270 -12.90 -7.32 5.04
CA CYS A 270 -11.98 -7.84 6.03
C CYS A 270 -12.31 -9.28 6.43
N ILE A 271 -11.27 -10.11 6.55
CA ILE A 271 -11.34 -11.50 7.06
C ILE A 271 -10.34 -11.68 8.21
N SER A 272 -10.66 -12.55 9.17
CA SER A 272 -9.70 -12.91 10.21
C SER A 272 -8.66 -13.92 9.71
N TRP A 273 -7.48 -13.91 10.33
CA TRP A 273 -6.47 -14.95 10.10
C TRP A 273 -6.99 -16.35 10.40
N GLU A 274 -7.80 -16.52 11.44
CA GLU A 274 -8.37 -17.81 11.84
C GLU A 274 -9.39 -18.31 10.81
N GLN A 275 -10.28 -17.45 10.34
CA GLN A 275 -11.22 -17.80 9.26
C GLN A 275 -10.46 -18.23 8.00
N ALA A 276 -9.41 -17.50 7.62
CA ALA A 276 -8.63 -17.82 6.43
C ALA A 276 -7.91 -19.16 6.56
N CYS A 277 -7.29 -19.43 7.72
CA CYS A 277 -6.66 -20.70 8.04
C CYS A 277 -7.65 -21.87 7.96
N ASN A 278 -8.82 -21.72 8.58
CA ASN A 278 -9.86 -22.74 8.55
C ASN A 278 -10.36 -23.03 7.13
N ALA A 279 -10.53 -21.99 6.31
CA ALA A 279 -11.02 -22.13 4.94
C ALA A 279 -9.99 -22.77 4.00
N THR A 280 -8.69 -22.49 4.18
CA THR A 280 -7.62 -23.01 3.32
C THR A 280 -6.93 -24.27 3.87
N GLY A 281 -7.34 -24.75 5.04
CA GLY A 281 -6.77 -25.94 5.67
C GLY A 281 -5.42 -25.73 6.36
N VAL A 282 -5.00 -24.48 6.55
CA VAL A 282 -3.77 -24.14 7.28
C VAL A 282 -4.04 -24.26 8.78
N ASP A 283 -3.23 -25.01 9.53
CA ASP A 283 -3.34 -25.01 10.99
C ASP A 283 -2.88 -23.66 11.55
N PHE A 284 -3.80 -22.88 12.10
CA PHE A 284 -3.50 -21.56 12.67
C PHE A 284 -2.35 -21.57 13.70
N LYS A 285 -2.14 -22.69 14.40
CA LYS A 285 -1.09 -22.83 15.41
C LYS A 285 0.33 -22.84 14.83
N ILE A 286 0.49 -23.08 13.54
CA ILE A 286 1.81 -23.05 12.87
C ILE A 286 2.24 -21.62 12.54
N LEU A 287 1.32 -20.64 12.60
CA LEU A 287 1.65 -19.25 12.33
C LEU A 287 2.42 -18.65 13.52
N PRO A 288 3.66 -18.18 13.33
CA PRO A 288 4.55 -17.81 14.43
C PRO A 288 4.02 -16.58 15.17
N ASP A 289 3.99 -16.61 16.50
CA ASP A 289 3.49 -15.46 17.29
C ASP A 289 4.47 -14.29 17.37
N THR A 290 5.75 -14.53 17.15
CA THR A 290 6.78 -13.50 17.05
C THR A 290 7.74 -13.87 15.94
N ARG A 291 8.49 -12.88 15.44
CA ARG A 291 9.68 -13.16 14.62
C ARG A 291 10.58 -14.12 15.40
N GLN A 292 11.01 -15.20 14.75
CA GLN A 292 12.08 -16.05 15.26
C GLN A 292 13.40 -15.31 15.01
N ASP A 293 14.30 -15.33 15.99
CA ASP A 293 15.64 -14.73 15.89
C ASP A 293 16.53 -15.48 14.88
#